data_AF-X1EAF5-F1
#
_entry.id   AF-X1EAF5-F1
#
_cell.length_a   1.000
_cell.length_b   1.000
_cell.length_c   1.000
_cell.angle_alpha   90.00
_cell.angle_beta   90.00
_cell.angle_gamma   90.00
#
_symmetry.space_group_name_H-M   'P 1'
#
loop_
_entity.id
_entity.type
_entity.pdbx_description
1 polymer ?
#
loop_
_entity_poly.entity_id
_entity_poly.type
_entity_poly.pdbx_seq_one_letter_code
_entity_poly.pdbx_strand_id
1 'polypeptide(L)'
;ARKSNRDFTNYKFKNTEYNKRKLVFAIIMDWIANNKPKDFKELEKAFPQNTRKSGLYLPYEKAKEVYERQQIPRHFLGENEIITFRDGTKYAISNQWGKGNIERFINRAREIGIEILES
;
A
#
# COMPACT_ATOMS: atom_id res chain seq x y z
N ALA A 1 -19.39 24.69 -15.54
CA ALA A 1 -18.54 23.48 -15.53
C ALA A 1 -18.43 22.95 -14.11
N ARG A 2 -18.78 21.69 -13.82
CA ARG A 2 -18.50 21.08 -12.50
C ARG A 2 -16.98 20.95 -12.36
N LYS A 3 -16.34 21.80 -11.54
CA LYS A 3 -14.95 21.58 -11.11
C LYS A 3 -14.90 20.20 -10.46
N SER A 4 -14.24 19.24 -11.10
CA SER A 4 -14.05 17.93 -10.48
C SER A 4 -13.13 18.13 -9.29
N ASN A 5 -13.59 17.85 -8.07
CA ASN A 5 -12.81 17.97 -6.84
C ASN A 5 -11.82 16.80 -6.66
N ARG A 6 -11.35 16.23 -7.77
CA ARG A 6 -10.46 15.06 -7.78
C ARG A 6 -9.04 15.52 -7.50
N ASP A 7 -8.43 14.90 -6.50
CA ASP A 7 -7.10 15.21 -6.02
C ASP A 7 -6.06 14.35 -6.74
N PHE A 8 -5.29 14.98 -7.62
CA PHE A 8 -4.25 14.34 -8.45
C PHE A 8 -2.84 14.47 -7.87
N THR A 9 -2.70 14.88 -6.61
CA THR A 9 -1.41 14.98 -5.93
C THR A 9 -0.59 13.70 -6.10
N ASN A 10 0.64 13.88 -6.56
CA ASN A 10 1.66 12.87 -6.67
C ASN A 10 2.70 13.07 -5.57
N TYR A 11 3.56 12.07 -5.43
CA TYR A 11 4.61 12.05 -4.43
C TYR A 11 5.88 11.49 -5.03
N LYS A 12 7.02 12.06 -4.65
CA LYS A 12 8.34 11.59 -5.04
C LYS A 12 8.93 10.72 -3.93
N PHE A 13 9.33 9.51 -4.31
CA PHE A 13 10.01 8.54 -3.45
C PHE A 13 11.19 7.96 -4.25
N LYS A 14 12.41 8.00 -3.69
CA LYS A 14 13.65 7.56 -4.36
C LYS A 14 13.77 8.08 -5.80
N ASN A 15 13.58 9.39 -5.98
CA ASN A 15 13.61 10.08 -7.27
C ASN A 15 12.57 9.66 -8.30
N THR A 16 11.61 8.81 -7.94
CA THR A 16 10.51 8.39 -8.82
C THR A 16 9.21 9.02 -8.35
N GLU A 17 8.40 9.52 -9.28
CA GLU A 17 7.10 10.10 -9.00
C GLU A 17 6.00 9.02 -9.04
N TYR A 18 5.14 9.01 -8.02
CA TYR A 18 4.07 8.06 -7.86
C TYR A 18 2.76 8.76 -7.52
N ASN A 19 1.66 8.26 -8.11
CA ASN A 19 0.35 8.52 -7.53
C ASN A 19 0.21 7.80 -6.17
N LYS A 20 -0.78 8.22 -5.37
CA LYS A 20 -1.04 7.71 -4.01
C LYS A 20 -1.01 6.19 -3.88
N ARG A 21 -1.71 5.46 -4.78
CA ARG A 21 -1.78 3.99 -4.70
C ARG A 21 -0.42 3.33 -4.98
N LYS A 22 0.32 3.83 -5.97
CA LYS A 22 1.62 3.27 -6.34
C LYS A 22 2.72 3.69 -5.37
N LEU A 23 2.58 4.85 -4.72
CA LEU A 23 3.47 5.29 -3.64
C LEU A 23 3.45 4.27 -2.49
N VAL A 24 2.26 3.93 -1.99
CA VAL A 24 2.10 2.95 -0.89
C VAL A 24 2.72 1.61 -1.26
N PHE A 25 2.41 1.12 -2.47
CA PHE A 25 2.98 -0.12 -2.98
C PHE A 25 4.51 -0.06 -3.04
N ALA A 26 5.08 0.98 -3.65
CA ALA A 26 6.51 1.14 -3.82
C ALA A 26 7.26 1.19 -2.48
N ILE A 27 6.73 1.95 -1.51
CA ILE A 27 7.32 2.07 -0.18
C ILE A 27 7.32 0.72 0.56
N ILE A 28 6.20 0.00 0.56
CA ILE A 28 6.10 -1.28 1.25
C ILE A 28 7.06 -2.30 0.62
N MET A 29 7.06 -2.41 -0.71
CA MET A 29 7.92 -3.38 -1.41
C MET A 29 9.40 -3.05 -1.24
N ASP A 30 9.77 -1.77 -1.30
CA ASP A 30 11.14 -1.32 -1.04
C ASP A 30 11.56 -1.63 0.41
N TRP A 31 10.70 -1.36 1.39
CA TRP A 31 10.99 -1.68 2.78
C TRP A 31 11.15 -3.18 3.00
N ILE A 32 10.29 -4.02 2.40
CA ILE A 32 10.42 -5.48 2.44
C ILE A 32 11.75 -5.94 1.84
N ALA A 33 12.15 -5.39 0.69
CA ALA A 33 13.40 -5.75 0.03
C ALA A 33 14.63 -5.43 0.89
N ASN A 34 14.61 -4.28 1.58
CA ASN A 34 15.73 -3.82 2.41
C ASN A 34 15.77 -4.49 3.80
N ASN A 35 14.62 -4.82 4.40
CA ASN A 35 14.53 -5.31 5.78
C ASN A 35 14.29 -6.83 5.88
N LYS A 36 13.79 -7.46 4.80
CA LYS A 36 13.52 -8.90 4.71
C LYS A 36 12.71 -9.44 5.91
N PRO A 37 11.51 -8.89 6.19
CA PRO A 37 10.68 -9.35 7.30
C PRO A 37 10.39 -10.85 7.18
N LYS A 38 10.45 -11.57 8.31
CA LYS A 38 10.28 -13.02 8.35
C LYS A 38 8.81 -13.44 8.15
N ASP A 39 7.90 -12.62 8.66
CA ASP A 39 6.47 -12.88 8.67
C ASP A 39 5.66 -11.58 8.55
N PHE A 40 4.34 -11.74 8.47
CA PHE A 40 3.42 -10.60 8.42
C PHE A 40 3.49 -9.72 9.69
N LYS A 41 3.82 -10.28 10.86
CA LYS A 41 3.86 -9.52 12.12
C LYS A 41 5.01 -8.51 12.11
N GLU A 42 6.17 -8.88 11.57
CA GLU A 42 7.29 -7.95 11.40
C GLU A 42 6.94 -6.82 10.43
N LEU A 43 6.25 -7.14 9.32
CA LEU A 43 5.75 -6.12 8.39
C LEU A 43 4.70 -5.20 9.04
N GLU A 44 3.78 -5.77 9.83
CA GLU A 44 2.70 -5.03 10.50
C GLU A 44 3.25 -4.07 11.57
N LYS A 45 4.39 -4.38 12.20
CA LYS A 45 5.08 -3.43 13.09
C LYS A 45 5.57 -2.18 12.33
N ALA A 46 6.11 -2.36 11.14
CA ALA A 46 6.58 -1.24 10.32
C ALA A 46 5.41 -0.46 9.71
N PHE A 47 4.43 -1.16 9.15
CA PHE A 47 3.25 -0.55 8.55
C PHE A 47 1.98 -1.19 9.13
N PRO A 48 1.44 -0.64 10.23
CA PRO A 48 0.28 -1.20 10.90
C PRO A 48 -0.94 -1.32 9.98
N GLN A 49 -1.67 -2.41 10.11
CA GLN A 49 -2.91 -2.65 9.36
C GLN A 49 -3.93 -1.51 9.53
N ASN A 50 -3.96 -0.90 10.72
CA ASN A 50 -4.88 0.17 11.07
C ASN A 50 -4.54 1.52 10.41
N THR A 51 -3.38 1.67 9.75
CA THR A 51 -2.96 2.87 8.99
C THR A 51 -4.04 3.31 8.00
N ARG A 52 -4.84 2.36 7.51
CA ARG A 52 -6.08 2.60 6.77
C ARG A 52 -7.25 2.00 7.55
N LYS A 53 -8.34 2.77 7.70
CA LYS A 53 -9.54 2.33 8.45
C LYS A 53 -10.10 0.97 7.97
N SER A 54 -10.05 0.72 6.67
CA SER A 54 -10.52 -0.53 6.06
C SER A 54 -9.41 -1.56 5.84
N GLY A 55 -8.27 -1.44 6.55
CA GLY A 55 -7.12 -2.33 6.43
C GLY A 55 -6.14 -1.92 5.33
N LEU A 56 -4.84 -2.05 5.60
CA LEU A 56 -3.77 -1.84 4.63
C LEU A 56 -3.58 -3.08 3.73
N TYR A 57 -3.67 -4.26 4.33
CA TYR A 57 -3.46 -5.55 3.71
C TYR A 57 -4.74 -6.41 3.76
N LEU A 58 -4.79 -7.42 2.90
CA LEU A 58 -5.80 -8.47 2.95
C LEU A 58 -5.13 -9.80 2.55
N PRO A 59 -5.46 -10.95 3.17
CA PRO A 59 -4.99 -12.24 2.67
C PRO A 59 -5.33 -12.41 1.19
N TYR A 60 -4.38 -12.91 0.40
CA TYR A 60 -4.48 -12.92 -1.06
C TYR A 60 -5.75 -13.60 -1.58
N GLU A 61 -6.10 -14.76 -1.06
CA GLU A 61 -7.33 -15.48 -1.46
C GLU A 61 -8.59 -14.65 -1.18
N LYS A 62 -8.66 -13.98 -0.02
CA LYS A 62 -9.78 -13.08 0.29
C LYS A 62 -9.82 -11.87 -0.64
N ALA A 63 -8.66 -11.36 -1.06
CA ALA A 63 -8.58 -10.26 -2.01
C ALA A 63 -9.07 -10.67 -3.40
N LYS A 64 -8.79 -11.90 -3.83
CA LYS A 64 -9.35 -12.50 -5.04
C LYS A 64 -10.86 -12.68 -4.95
N GLU A 65 -11.39 -13.28 -3.87
CA GLU A 65 -12.83 -13.42 -3.65
C GLU A 65 -13.57 -12.08 -3.72
N VAL A 66 -12.99 -11.02 -3.11
CA VAL A 66 -13.55 -9.67 -3.17
C VAL A 66 -13.59 -9.15 -4.61
N TYR A 67 -12.53 -9.38 -5.38
CA TYR A 67 -12.47 -8.99 -6.78
C TYR A 67 -13.47 -9.78 -7.63
N GLU A 68 -13.54 -11.10 -7.48
CA GLU A 68 -14.47 -11.96 -8.21
C GLU A 68 -15.93 -11.58 -7.94
N ARG A 69 -16.27 -11.27 -6.69
CA ARG A 69 -17.63 -10.85 -6.31
C ARG A 69 -17.98 -9.44 -6.78
N GLN A 70 -17.06 -8.49 -6.69
CA GLN A 70 -17.37 -7.07 -6.94
C GLN A 70 -16.96 -6.59 -8.34
N GLN A 71 -16.11 -7.34 -9.03
CA GLN A 71 -15.48 -6.96 -10.30
C GLN A 71 -14.75 -5.60 -10.23
N ILE A 72 -14.25 -5.23 -9.05
CA ILE A 72 -13.55 -3.97 -8.77
C ILE A 72 -12.21 -4.29 -8.10
N PRO A 73 -11.06 -3.94 -8.69
CA PRO A 73 -9.76 -4.24 -8.12
C PRO A 73 -9.49 -3.28 -6.95
N ARG A 74 -9.79 -3.71 -5.72
CA ARG A 74 -9.55 -2.92 -4.48
C ARG A 74 -8.17 -3.16 -3.84
N HIS A 75 -7.44 -4.15 -4.36
CA HIS A 75 -6.10 -4.53 -3.94
C HIS A 75 -5.24 -4.73 -5.19
N PHE A 76 -3.92 -4.69 -5.01
CA PHE A 76 -2.99 -5.14 -6.03
C PHE A 76 -3.02 -6.67 -6.10
N LEU A 77 -3.26 -7.20 -7.29
CA LEU A 77 -3.45 -8.64 -7.54
C LEU A 77 -2.52 -9.18 -8.63
N GLY A 78 -1.64 -8.35 -9.20
CA GLY A 78 -0.64 -8.83 -10.15
C GLY A 78 0.34 -9.80 -9.49
N GLU A 79 0.87 -10.76 -10.25
CA GLU A 79 1.76 -11.82 -9.72
C GLU A 79 2.97 -11.25 -8.96
N ASN A 80 3.55 -10.15 -9.47
CA ASN A 80 4.68 -9.45 -8.86
C ASN A 80 4.26 -8.38 -7.83
N GLU A 81 2.97 -8.30 -7.50
CA GLU A 81 2.42 -7.35 -6.54
C GLU A 81 1.93 -8.01 -5.24
N ILE A 82 2.16 -9.32 -5.09
CA ILE A 82 1.76 -10.09 -3.89
C ILE A 82 2.95 -10.25 -2.94
N ILE A 83 2.72 -9.93 -1.67
CA ILE A 83 3.67 -10.22 -0.60
C ILE A 83 3.54 -11.71 -0.29
N THR A 84 4.64 -12.45 -0.44
CA THR A 84 4.71 -13.88 -0.12
C THR A 84 5.80 -14.12 0.92
N PHE A 85 5.43 -14.73 2.04
CA PHE A 85 6.38 -15.12 3.10
C PHE A 85 6.84 -16.57 2.93
N ARG A 86 7.89 -16.95 3.66
CA ARG A 86 8.52 -18.28 3.57
C ARG A 86 7.59 -19.42 3.96
N ASP A 87 6.63 -19.16 4.84
CA ASP A 87 5.60 -20.12 5.27
C ASP A 87 4.48 -20.30 4.23
N GLY A 88 4.58 -19.63 3.08
CA GLY A 88 3.58 -19.67 2.02
C GLY A 88 2.41 -18.72 2.23
N THR A 89 2.35 -17.97 3.34
CA THR A 89 1.30 -16.97 3.54
C THR A 89 1.44 -15.82 2.55
N LYS A 90 0.30 -15.36 2.03
CA LYS A 90 0.23 -14.35 0.97
C LYS A 90 -0.71 -13.22 1.33
N TYR A 91 -0.28 -11.99 1.09
CA TYR A 91 -1.04 -10.78 1.35
C TYR A 91 -1.02 -9.83 0.14
N ALA A 92 -2.17 -9.23 -0.13
CA ALA A 92 -2.35 -8.19 -1.12
C ALA A 92 -2.44 -6.82 -0.43
N ILE A 93 -1.83 -5.80 -1.04
CA ILE A 93 -1.87 -4.42 -0.55
C ILE A 93 -3.11 -3.72 -1.12
N SER A 94 -3.83 -2.94 -0.30
CA SER A 94 -4.95 -2.14 -0.78
C SER A 94 -4.47 -1.06 -1.76
N ASN A 95 -5.20 -0.86 -2.86
CA ASN A 95 -4.93 0.21 -3.82
C ASN A 95 -5.86 1.44 -3.62
N GLN A 96 -6.70 1.42 -2.57
CA GLN A 96 -7.76 2.39 -2.33
C GLN A 96 -7.25 3.56 -1.47
N TRP A 97 -6.52 4.46 -2.12
CA TRP A 97 -5.88 5.62 -1.51
C TRP A 97 -6.36 6.93 -2.12
N GLY A 98 -6.63 7.90 -1.27
CA GLY A 98 -7.04 9.26 -1.62
C GLY A 98 -6.51 10.25 -0.60
N LYS A 99 -6.69 11.54 -0.86
CA LYS A 99 -6.20 12.64 -0.01
C LYS A 99 -6.56 12.46 1.47
N GLY A 100 -7.80 12.03 1.75
CA GLY A 100 -8.30 11.88 3.11
C GLY A 100 -7.78 10.66 3.89
N ASN A 101 -7.01 9.76 3.28
CA ASN A 101 -6.50 8.57 3.97
C ASN A 101 -5.01 8.27 3.77
N ILE A 102 -4.35 8.89 2.78
CA ILE A 102 -2.93 8.64 2.49
C ILE A 102 -1.98 9.26 3.52
N GLU A 103 -2.35 10.41 4.10
CA GLU A 103 -1.55 11.15 5.09
C GLU A 103 -1.09 10.27 6.25
N ARG A 104 -1.98 9.42 6.77
CA ARG A 104 -1.64 8.53 7.88
C ARG A 104 -0.55 7.53 7.50
N PHE A 105 -0.55 7.04 6.26
CA PHE A 105 0.50 6.16 5.75
C PHE A 105 1.82 6.92 5.57
N ILE A 106 1.77 8.11 4.99
CA ILE A 106 2.95 8.96 4.78
C ILE A 106 3.62 9.30 6.11
N ASN A 107 2.83 9.72 7.11
CA ASN A 107 3.35 10.03 8.45
C ASN A 107 4.00 8.80 9.07
N ARG A 108 3.36 7.62 8.98
CA ARG A 108 3.96 6.38 9.46
C ARG A 108 5.28 6.03 8.76
N ALA A 109 5.35 6.23 7.44
CA ALA A 109 6.57 5.99 6.67
C ALA A 109 7.70 6.95 7.10
N ARG A 110 7.38 8.23 7.31
CA ARG A 110 8.33 9.24 7.80
C ARG A 110 8.85 8.91 9.21
N GLU A 111 7.99 8.43 10.11
CA GLU A 111 8.39 8.00 11.46
C GLU A 111 9.46 6.90 11.46
N ILE A 112 9.45 6.03 10.45
CA ILE A 112 10.44 4.95 10.29
C ILE A 112 11.60 5.34 9.36
N GLY A 113 11.76 6.64 9.08
CA GLY A 113 12.91 7.19 8.34
C GLY A 113 12.79 7.18 6.82
N ILE A 114 11.58 7.03 6.27
CA ILE A 114 11.37 7.02 4.81
C ILE A 114 11.07 8.45 4.33
N GLU A 115 11.93 8.96 3.44
CA GLU A 115 11.77 10.27 2.83
C GLU A 115 10.73 10.25 1.70
N ILE A 116 9.75 11.16 1.79
CA ILE A 116 8.66 11.31 0.82
C ILE A 116 8.40 12.80 0.62
N LEU A 117 8.53 13.25 -0.62
CA LEU A 117 8.24 14.63 -1.02
C LEU A 117 6.89 14.67 -1.73
N GLU A 118 6.06 15.65 -1.42
CA GLU A 118 4.86 15.96 -2.20
C GLU A 118 5.27 16.77 -3.43
N SER A 119 4.71 16.45 -4.60
CA SER A 119 5.00 17.10 -5.89
C SER A 119 3.80 17.87 -6.41
#